data_AF-A0ABD3T5M2-F1
#
_entry.id   AF-A0ABD3T5M2-F1
#
_cell.length_a   1.000
_cell.length_b   1.000
_cell.length_c   1.000
_cell.angle_alpha   90.00
_cell.angle_beta   90.00
_cell.angle_gamma   90.00
#
_symmetry.space_group_name_H-M   'P 1'
#
loop_
_entity.id
_entity.type
_entity.pdbx_description
1 polymer ?
#
loop_
_entity_poly.entity_id
_entity_poly.type
_entity_poly.pdbx_seq_one_letter_code
_entity_poly.pdbx_strand_id
1 'polypeptide(L)'
;MTIVEVKCPYASKDKVNNHNTVPYLKLSPSVLTLDTNHDNYYQIQGQMMCTGRMECKLVVFTMKEIKVVLIKFDKDFVDKMVTNLKEYFDGQCKEALINTHFYKIYYSYGF
;
A
#
# COMPACT_ATOMS: atom_id res chain seq x y z
N MET A 1 -8.41 -0.49 17.74
CA MET A 1 -7.36 0.49 17.39
C MET A 1 -7.24 0.54 15.87
N THR A 2 -7.06 1.70 15.24
CA THR A 2 -7.11 1.91 13.78
C THR A 2 -5.79 2.51 13.26
N ILE A 3 -5.45 2.30 11.99
CA ILE A 3 -4.32 2.96 11.32
C ILE A 3 -4.76 4.34 10.83
N VAL A 4 -3.82 5.28 10.77
CA VAL A 4 -4.00 6.56 10.08
C VAL A 4 -2.91 6.68 9.01
N GLU A 5 -3.31 6.79 7.74
CA GLU A 5 -2.42 7.06 6.60
C GLU A 5 -2.72 8.48 6.10
N VAL A 6 -1.71 9.35 6.07
CA VAL A 6 -1.88 10.75 5.62
C VAL A 6 -1.22 10.93 4.25
N LYS A 7 -1.99 11.43 3.27
CA LYS A 7 -1.51 11.76 1.93
C LYS A 7 -1.71 13.25 1.65
N CYS A 8 -0.66 13.90 1.15
CA CYS A 8 -0.67 15.32 0.77
C CYS A 8 -0.26 15.43 -0.72
N PRO A 9 -1.19 15.28 -1.68
CA PRO A 9 -0.84 15.24 -3.09
C PRO A 9 -0.31 16.59 -3.59
N TYR A 10 1.01 16.66 -3.83
CA TYR A 10 1.69 17.92 -4.18
C TYR A 10 1.13 18.60 -5.45
N ALA A 11 0.86 17.82 -6.51
CA ALA A 11 0.31 18.33 -7.77
C ALA A 11 -1.11 18.93 -7.65
N SER A 12 -1.80 18.60 -6.55
CA SER A 12 -3.17 19.03 -6.27
C SER A 12 -3.26 19.82 -4.96
N LYS A 13 -2.14 20.29 -4.41
CA LYS A 13 -2.06 20.94 -3.10
C LYS A 13 -2.98 22.16 -2.95
N ASP A 14 -3.21 22.91 -4.02
CA ASP A 14 -4.05 24.12 -4.03
C ASP A 14 -5.45 23.87 -4.61
N LYS A 15 -5.78 22.60 -4.88
CA LYS A 15 -7.06 22.18 -5.48
C LYS A 15 -7.95 21.52 -4.44
N VAL A 16 -9.26 21.58 -4.69
CA VAL A 16 -10.26 20.76 -3.99
C VAL A 16 -10.09 19.31 -4.46
N ASN A 17 -10.15 18.37 -3.51
CA ASN A 17 -10.12 16.94 -3.76
C ASN A 17 -11.36 16.52 -4.54
N ASN A 18 -11.16 16.00 -5.74
CA ASN A 18 -12.17 15.35 -6.56
C ASN A 18 -11.49 14.23 -7.36
N HIS A 19 -12.26 13.47 -8.12
CA HIS A 19 -11.74 12.35 -8.93
C HIS A 19 -10.66 12.77 -9.94
N ASN A 20 -10.64 14.03 -10.40
CA ASN A 20 -9.62 14.53 -11.33
C ASN A 20 -8.33 14.99 -10.63
N THR A 21 -8.42 15.42 -9.37
CA THR A 21 -7.28 15.94 -8.60
C THR A 21 -6.66 14.88 -7.70
N VAL A 22 -7.43 13.86 -7.34
CA VAL A 22 -7.03 12.73 -6.52
C VAL A 22 -7.52 11.44 -7.19
N PRO A 23 -6.84 10.98 -8.25
CA PRO A 23 -7.34 9.93 -9.14
C PRO A 23 -7.49 8.56 -8.46
N TYR A 24 -6.82 8.36 -7.33
CA TYR A 24 -7.00 7.15 -6.53
C TYR A 24 -8.32 7.14 -5.73
N LEU A 25 -9.08 8.24 -5.66
CA LEU A 25 -10.39 8.25 -5.01
C LEU A 25 -11.51 8.16 -6.05
N LYS A 26 -12.34 7.13 -5.94
CA LYS A 26 -13.55 6.93 -6.75
C LYS A 26 -14.76 7.47 -6.00
N LEU A 27 -15.67 8.11 -6.73
CA LEU A 27 -16.99 8.48 -6.21
C LEU A 27 -17.98 7.35 -6.54
N SER A 28 -18.53 6.69 -5.53
CA SER A 28 -19.57 5.66 -5.68
C SER A 28 -20.77 6.06 -4.81
N PRO A 29 -22.01 5.95 -5.31
CA PRO A 29 -23.03 7.01 -5.54
C PRO A 29 -23.29 8.05 -4.42
N SER A 30 -22.27 8.49 -3.69
CA SER A 30 -22.22 9.60 -2.69
C SER A 30 -21.03 9.44 -1.70
N VAL A 31 -20.40 8.27 -1.67
CA VAL A 31 -19.24 7.94 -0.83
C VAL A 31 -17.97 7.98 -1.66
N LEU A 32 -16.97 8.70 -1.14
CA LEU A 32 -15.62 8.69 -1.68
C LEU A 32 -14.92 7.41 -1.20
N THR A 33 -14.61 6.50 -2.13
CA THR A 33 -13.90 5.25 -1.83
C THR A 33 -12.52 5.26 -2.46
N LEU A 34 -11.58 4.51 -1.89
CA LEU A 34 -10.28 4.30 -2.51
C LEU A 34 -10.43 3.32 -3.69
N ASP A 35 -9.80 3.62 -4.81
CA ASP A 35 -9.70 2.70 -5.94
C ASP A 35 -8.88 1.47 -5.55
N THR A 36 -9.52 0.31 -5.57
CA THR A 36 -8.89 -0.98 -5.24
C THR A 36 -7.80 -1.38 -6.23
N ASN A 37 -7.79 -0.77 -7.42
CA ASN A 37 -6.79 -1.03 -8.47
C ASN A 37 -5.57 -0.11 -8.37
N HIS A 38 -5.54 0.82 -7.41
CA HIS A 38 -4.45 1.78 -7.27
C HIS A 38 -3.45 1.35 -6.18
N ASP A 39 -2.16 1.66 -6.34
CA ASP A 39 -1.06 1.24 -5.45
C ASP A 39 -1.29 1.59 -3.97
N ASN A 40 -1.92 2.74 -3.70
CA ASN A 40 -2.34 3.16 -2.36
C ASN A 40 -3.23 2.11 -1.66
N TYR A 41 -4.07 1.36 -2.37
CA TYR A 41 -4.89 0.30 -1.78
C TYR A 41 -4.02 -0.88 -1.33
N TYR A 42 -3.06 -1.30 -2.16
CA TYR A 42 -2.05 -2.31 -1.79
C TYR A 42 -1.27 -1.90 -0.54
N GLN A 43 -0.78 -0.65 -0.50
CA GLN A 43 -0.03 -0.13 0.65
C GLN A 43 -0.84 -0.20 1.95
N ILE A 44 -2.09 0.28 1.91
CA ILE A 44 -2.96 0.36 3.09
C ILE A 44 -3.39 -1.04 3.56
N GLN A 45 -3.75 -1.93 2.64
CA GLN A 45 -4.10 -3.32 2.97
C GLN A 45 -2.89 -4.07 3.55
N GLY A 46 -1.70 -3.87 2.98
CA GLY A 46 -0.45 -4.43 3.50
C GLY A 46 -0.12 -3.94 4.92
N GLN A 47 -0.21 -2.63 5.18
CA GLN A 47 -0.01 -2.07 6.53
C GLN A 47 -1.01 -2.66 7.55
N MET A 48 -2.28 -2.80 7.18
CA MET A 48 -3.30 -3.42 8.03
C MET A 48 -2.99 -4.89 8.32
N MET A 49 -2.54 -5.65 7.33
CA MET A 49 -2.06 -7.03 7.50
C MET A 49 -0.86 -7.08 8.47
N CYS A 50 0.19 -6.31 8.22
CA CYS A 50 1.42 -6.33 9.03
C CYS A 50 1.18 -5.96 10.50
N THR A 51 0.16 -5.15 10.78
CA THR A 51 -0.13 -4.66 12.14
C THR A 51 -1.31 -5.36 12.81
N GLY A 52 -2.00 -6.27 12.10
CA GLY A 52 -3.21 -6.93 12.60
C GLY A 52 -4.34 -5.94 12.91
N ARG A 53 -4.55 -4.94 12.05
CA ARG A 53 -5.62 -3.92 12.20
C ARG A 53 -6.66 -4.12 11.11
N MET A 54 -7.93 -3.87 11.45
CA MET A 54 -9.05 -4.13 10.53
C MET A 54 -9.54 -2.87 9.80
N GLU A 55 -9.02 -1.69 10.17
CA GLU A 55 -9.49 -0.41 9.67
C GLU A 55 -8.34 0.59 9.56
N CYS A 56 -8.37 1.39 8.49
CA CYS A 56 -7.48 2.52 8.25
C CYS A 56 -8.30 3.78 7.91
N LYS A 57 -7.94 4.90 8.55
CA LYS A 57 -8.40 6.24 8.17
C LYS A 57 -7.38 6.84 7.22
N LEU A 58 -7.72 6.88 5.93
CA LEU A 58 -6.96 7.60 4.92
C LEU A 58 -7.32 9.08 4.97
N VAL A 59 -6.38 9.93 5.38
CA VAL A 59 -6.52 11.38 5.42
C VAL A 59 -5.86 11.95 4.17
N VAL A 60 -6.64 12.61 3.32
CA VAL A 60 -6.16 13.34 2.15
C VAL A 60 -6.23 14.83 2.45
N PHE A 61 -5.06 15.44 2.59
CA PHE A 61 -4.91 16.86 2.92
C PHE A 61 -4.48 17.67 1.70
N THR A 62 -5.20 18.75 1.45
CA THR A 62 -4.77 19.85 0.58
C THR A 62 -4.88 21.17 1.34
N MET A 63 -4.27 22.23 0.82
CA MET A 63 -4.39 23.57 1.39
C MET A 63 -5.83 24.11 1.33
N LYS A 64 -6.73 23.43 0.63
CA LYS A 64 -8.15 23.79 0.50
C LYS A 64 -9.06 22.98 1.43
N GLU A 65 -8.72 21.72 1.71
CA GLU A 65 -9.57 20.86 2.56
C GLU A 65 -8.84 19.62 3.11
N ILE A 66 -9.46 19.01 4.11
CA ILE A 66 -9.10 17.68 4.63
C ILE A 66 -10.25 16.73 4.30
N LYS A 67 -9.95 15.61 3.65
CA LYS A 67 -10.89 14.49 3.48
C LYS A 67 -10.41 13.28 4.25
N VAL A 68 -11.33 12.58 4.89
CA VAL A 68 -11.05 11.33 5.59
C VAL A 68 -11.90 10.23 4.99
N VAL A 69 -11.26 9.15 4.56
CA VAL A 69 -11.89 7.97 3.98
C VAL A 69 -11.59 6.78 4.89
N LEU A 70 -12.63 6.07 5.33
CA LEU A 70 -12.47 4.83 6.08
C LEU A 70 -12.29 3.67 5.11
N ILE A 71 -11.21 2.92 5.28
CA ILE A 71 -10.89 1.72 4.51
C ILE A 71 -10.92 0.55 5.47
N LYS A 72 -11.63 -0.51 5.08
CA LYS A 72 -11.70 -1.76 5.82
C LYS A 72 -10.70 -2.76 5.28
N PHE A 73 -10.21 -3.63 6.15
CA PHE A 73 -9.37 -4.75 5.76
C PHE A 73 -10.13 -5.69 4.82
N ASP A 74 -9.48 -6.03 3.71
CA ASP A 74 -10.01 -6.88 2.66
C ASP A 74 -9.16 -8.14 2.59
N LYS A 75 -9.65 -9.20 3.24
CA LYS A 75 -8.92 -10.46 3.37
C LYS A 75 -8.66 -11.10 2.02
N ASP A 76 -9.64 -11.13 1.13
CA ASP A 76 -9.53 -11.79 -0.16
C ASP A 76 -8.53 -11.06 -1.07
N PHE A 77 -8.51 -9.73 -0.99
CA PHE A 77 -7.48 -8.93 -1.66
C PHE A 77 -6.08 -9.22 -1.11
N VAL A 78 -5.92 -9.23 0.21
CA VAL A 78 -4.62 -9.47 0.85
C VAL A 78 -4.10 -10.86 0.56
N ASP A 79 -4.94 -11.89 0.60
CA ASP A 79 -4.54 -13.26 0.31
C ASP A 79 -4.00 -13.39 -1.14
N LYS A 80 -4.65 -12.74 -2.10
CA LYS A 80 -4.17 -12.66 -3.49
C LYS A 80 -2.85 -11.89 -3.59
N MET A 81 -2.76 -10.74 -2.94
CA MET A 81 -1.55 -9.91 -2.90
C MET A 81 -0.35 -10.70 -2.34
N VAL A 82 -0.53 -11.39 -1.21
CA VAL A 82 0.52 -12.20 -0.56
C VAL A 82 0.95 -13.36 -1.47
N THR A 83 0.01 -14.00 -2.17
CA THR A 83 0.32 -15.06 -3.13
C THR A 83 1.25 -14.54 -4.23
N ASN A 84 0.91 -13.41 -4.86
CA ASN A 84 1.75 -12.79 -5.90
C ASN A 84 3.12 -12.36 -5.36
N LEU A 85 3.16 -11.81 -4.14
CA LEU A 85 4.41 -11.39 -3.50
C LEU A 85 5.32 -12.59 -3.20
N LYS A 86 4.74 -13.75 -2.83
CA LYS A 86 5.48 -14.99 -2.59
C LYS A 86 6.10 -15.51 -3.89
N GLU A 87 5.32 -15.57 -4.97
CA GLU A 87 5.81 -15.98 -6.28
C GLU A 87 6.95 -15.07 -6.77
N TYR A 88 6.80 -13.75 -6.60
CA TYR A 88 7.85 -12.78 -6.92
C TYR A 88 9.11 -12.98 -6.05
N PHE A 89 8.93 -13.15 -4.74
CA PHE A 89 10.04 -13.36 -3.82
C PHE A 89 10.82 -14.63 -4.17
N ASP A 90 10.13 -15.76 -4.36
CA ASP A 90 10.75 -17.04 -4.66
C ASP A 90 11.44 -17.04 -6.02
N GLY A 91 10.85 -16.39 -7.03
CA GLY A 91 11.38 -16.38 -8.39
C GLY A 91 12.45 -15.32 -8.68
N GLN A 92 12.51 -14.23 -7.92
CA GLN A 92 13.41 -13.10 -8.23
C GLN A 92 14.27 -12.68 -7.04
N CYS A 93 13.66 -12.47 -5.87
CA CYS A 93 14.39 -11.95 -4.71
C CYS A 93 15.28 -13.00 -4.06
N LYS A 94 14.82 -14.25 -3.97
CA LYS A 94 15.50 -15.33 -3.26
C LYS A 94 16.86 -15.64 -3.87
N GLU A 95 16.94 -15.77 -5.18
CA GLU A 95 18.23 -15.99 -5.87
C GLU A 95 19.18 -14.81 -5.68
N ALA A 96 18.69 -13.58 -5.84
CA ALA A 96 19.49 -12.37 -5.64
C ALA A 96 20.04 -12.31 -4.20
N LEU A 97 19.24 -12.64 -3.19
CA LEU A 97 19.66 -12.67 -1.78
C LEU A 97 20.70 -13.76 -1.51
N ILE A 98 20.51 -14.97 -2.05
CA ILE A 98 21.48 -16.07 -1.94
C ILE A 98 22.83 -15.69 -2.56
N ASN A 99 22.81 -15.15 -3.77
CA ASN A 99 24.02 -14.76 -4.49
C ASN A 99 24.76 -13.59 -3.81
N THR A 100 24.02 -12.64 -3.24
CA THR A 100 24.62 -11.45 -2.65
C THR A 100 25.15 -11.70 -1.23
N HIS A 101 24.50 -12.56 -0.43
CA HIS A 101 24.79 -12.68 1.01
C HIS A 101 25.28 -14.07 1.41
N PHE A 102 24.80 -15.15 0.79
CA PHE A 102 25.19 -16.50 1.19
C PHE A 102 26.44 -17.01 0.46
N TYR A 103 26.59 -16.73 -0.85
CA TYR A 103 27.80 -17.14 -1.60
C TYR A 103 29.10 -16.45 -1.14
N LYS A 104 29.03 -15.22 -0.60
CA LYS A 104 30.20 -14.55 -0.01
C LYS A 104 30.70 -15.23 1.26
N ILE A 105 29.79 -15.83 2.03
CA ILE A 105 30.14 -16.53 3.28
C ILE A 105 30.89 -17.83 2.95
N TYR A 106 30.43 -18.62 1.97
CA TYR A 106 31.09 -19.87 1.57
C TYR A 106 32.55 -19.70 1.12
N TYR A 107 32.87 -18.63 0.38
CA TYR A 107 34.26 -18.34 -0.01
C TYR A 107 35.12 -17.69 1.09
N SER A 108 34.50 -17.04 2.09
CA SER A 108 35.23 -16.48 3.22
C SER A 108 35.65 -17.51 4.28
N TYR A 109 35.01 -18.68 4.29
CA TYR A 109 35.27 -19.75 5.27
C TYR A 109 35.99 -20.99 4.72
N GLY A 110 36.41 -21.01 3.45
CA GLY A 110 37.35 -22.00 2.90
C GLY A 110 37.00 -23.46 3.19
N PHE A 111 36.09 -24.03 2.40
CA PHE A 111 35.99 -25.48 2.17
C PHE A 111 36.23 -25.77 0.69
#